data_AF-A0A5E6T7T8-F1
#
_entry.id   AF-A0A5E6T7T8-F1
#
_cell.length_a   1.000
_cell.length_b   1.000
_cell.length_c   1.000
_cell.angle_alpha   90.00
_cell.angle_beta   90.00
_cell.angle_gamma   90.00
#
_symmetry.space_group_name_H-M   'P 1'
#
loop_
_entity.id
_entity.type
_entity.pdbx_description
1 polymer ?
#
loop_
_entity_poly.entity_id
_entity_poly.type
_entity_poly.pdbx_seq_one_letter_code
_entity_poly.pdbx_strand_id
1 'polypeptide(L)'
;MSMSKDQAESFKTLVNWLREAIREPEQFTLSYAAESSAFVRFNHAKVRQAGQVQQASIGFKLINEGRHADLDITLSGDASVDVQRLSDGLQQLRDTLPLLPQDPYLLLNHNGWQSKNVQEHPLPDTEHVVAQITEAAEGLDLVGFYAAGPISRGFASSSGAFGWHQANSFNFDFSLFHDNGQAVKASYAGHDWNDEGFARRFQQAREQLAFLGRPQRTLAPGQYRAYLAPAALEEIMGMLSWGGFSAQSIASKSSPLQKLYAGDQSFSPLVSLDEKVSGSLSPAFSGEGYPRSDLRLIIEGKAGAQLVGSRSAAEYGLTANGASGGEMPNALNMAAGTLPDAQILKQLGTGLYISNLWYLNYSDQPMARMTGMTRFATFWVENGEIQAPVSTMRFDDSAYSLLGSQLEALTEERELLLSASTYSQRATASALLPGALISRLTLPL
;
A
#
# COMPACT_ATOMS: atom_id res chain seq x y z
N MET A 1 -31.06 -3.03 8.07
CA MET A 1 -30.08 -4.09 7.77
C MET A 1 -28.79 -3.40 7.38
N SER A 2 -27.62 -3.88 7.83
CA SER A 2 -26.34 -3.23 7.52
C SER A 2 -26.01 -3.44 6.04
N MET A 3 -25.61 -2.36 5.32
CA MET A 3 -25.26 -2.39 3.89
C MET A 3 -24.22 -3.48 3.54
N SER A 4 -23.38 -3.85 4.51
CA SER A 4 -22.44 -4.98 4.44
C SER A 4 -23.12 -6.32 4.13
N LYS A 5 -24.24 -6.61 4.82
CA LYS A 5 -25.00 -7.85 4.63
C LYS A 5 -25.60 -7.90 3.24
N ASP A 6 -26.05 -6.75 2.73
CA ASP A 6 -26.66 -6.65 1.40
C ASP A 6 -25.62 -6.90 0.29
N GLN A 7 -24.39 -6.38 0.43
CA GLN A 7 -23.31 -6.63 -0.53
C GLN A 7 -22.86 -8.11 -0.57
N ALA A 8 -22.71 -8.74 0.59
CA ALA A 8 -22.31 -10.14 0.67
C ALA A 8 -23.37 -11.07 0.06
N GLU A 9 -24.65 -10.82 0.32
CA GLU A 9 -25.75 -11.58 -0.29
C GLU A 9 -25.85 -11.31 -1.79
N SER A 10 -25.69 -10.06 -2.24
CA SER A 10 -25.65 -9.72 -3.67
C SER A 10 -24.54 -10.49 -4.40
N PHE A 11 -23.34 -10.57 -3.82
CA PHE A 11 -22.25 -11.35 -4.41
C PHE A 11 -22.58 -12.85 -4.47
N LYS A 12 -23.17 -13.42 -3.42
CA LYS A 12 -23.61 -14.83 -3.42
C LYS A 12 -24.67 -15.10 -4.50
N THR A 13 -25.60 -14.18 -4.74
CA THR A 13 -26.61 -14.32 -5.80
C THR A 13 -25.95 -14.46 -7.17
N LEU A 14 -24.96 -13.60 -7.48
CA LEU A 14 -24.20 -13.67 -8.73
C LEU A 14 -23.40 -14.99 -8.85
N VAL A 15 -22.74 -15.42 -7.76
CA VAL A 15 -22.00 -16.69 -7.72
C VAL A 15 -22.92 -17.88 -7.96
N ASN A 16 -24.09 -17.92 -7.31
CA ASN A 16 -25.04 -19.03 -7.45
C ASN A 16 -25.59 -19.11 -8.87
N TRP A 17 -25.98 -17.96 -9.44
CA TRP A 17 -26.41 -17.90 -10.83
C TRP A 17 -25.32 -18.43 -11.78
N LEU A 18 -24.07 -18.00 -11.58
CA LEU A 18 -22.96 -18.41 -12.45
C LEU A 18 -22.67 -19.92 -12.36
N ARG A 19 -22.79 -20.52 -11.16
CA ARG A 19 -22.66 -21.97 -10.97
C ARG A 19 -23.70 -22.77 -11.75
N GLU A 20 -24.91 -22.24 -11.92
CA GLU A 20 -25.96 -22.88 -12.71
C GLU A 20 -25.79 -22.64 -14.22
N ALA A 21 -25.20 -21.49 -14.61
CA ALA A 21 -25.07 -21.07 -16.01
C ALA A 21 -23.84 -21.65 -16.74
N ILE A 22 -22.80 -22.05 -15.99
CA ILE A 22 -21.55 -22.62 -16.50
C ILE A 22 -21.77 -24.07 -16.94
N ARG A 23 -21.15 -24.47 -18.05
CA ARG A 23 -21.32 -25.80 -18.66
C ARG A 23 -19.98 -26.54 -18.68
N GLU A 24 -19.94 -27.81 -18.29
CA GLU A 24 -18.72 -28.62 -18.44
C GLU A 24 -18.20 -28.60 -19.90
N PRO A 25 -16.88 -28.39 -20.15
CA PRO A 25 -15.78 -28.30 -19.19
C PRO A 25 -15.38 -26.86 -18.80
N GLU A 26 -16.26 -25.87 -18.98
CA GLU A 26 -16.01 -24.46 -18.59
C GLU A 26 -15.79 -24.32 -17.08
N GLN A 27 -14.91 -23.41 -16.71
CA GLN A 27 -14.63 -23.01 -15.33
C GLN A 27 -14.64 -21.49 -15.20
N PHE A 28 -14.88 -20.98 -14.00
CA PHE A 28 -14.84 -19.55 -13.72
C PHE A 28 -14.05 -19.20 -12.47
N THR A 29 -13.57 -17.96 -12.45
CA THR A 29 -13.28 -17.23 -11.21
C THR A 29 -14.04 -15.91 -11.23
N LEU A 30 -14.60 -15.53 -10.10
CA LEU A 30 -15.34 -14.29 -9.92
C LEU A 30 -14.78 -13.53 -8.72
N SER A 31 -14.14 -12.39 -8.96
CA SER A 31 -13.74 -11.46 -7.91
C SER A 31 -14.81 -10.40 -7.73
N TYR A 32 -14.89 -9.83 -6.52
CA TYR A 32 -15.80 -8.73 -6.19
C TYR A 32 -15.00 -7.65 -5.46
N ALA A 33 -15.26 -6.40 -5.81
CA ALA A 33 -14.67 -5.26 -5.15
C ALA A 33 -15.73 -4.17 -4.98
N ALA A 34 -15.88 -3.66 -3.75
CA ALA A 34 -16.81 -2.58 -3.47
C ALA A 34 -16.28 -1.66 -2.38
N GLU A 35 -16.82 -0.45 -2.35
CA GLU A 35 -16.66 0.47 -1.23
C GLU A 35 -17.95 1.23 -0.98
N SER A 36 -18.17 1.60 0.28
CA SER A 36 -19.09 2.65 0.68
C SER A 36 -18.29 3.57 1.59
N SER A 37 -17.97 4.77 1.12
CA SER A 37 -17.00 5.63 1.79
C SER A 37 -17.41 7.09 1.74
N ALA A 38 -17.22 7.79 2.85
CA ALA A 38 -17.23 9.25 2.90
C ALA A 38 -15.96 9.79 2.23
N PHE A 39 -16.10 10.87 1.49
CA PHE A 39 -15.02 11.59 0.81
C PHE A 39 -15.15 13.08 1.14
N VAL A 40 -14.17 13.64 1.85
CA VAL A 40 -14.15 15.04 2.24
C VAL A 40 -12.85 15.69 1.79
N ARG A 41 -12.94 16.82 1.08
CA ARG A 41 -11.78 17.63 0.68
C ARG A 41 -11.77 18.94 1.45
N PHE A 42 -10.58 19.32 1.89
CA PHE A 42 -10.31 20.54 2.62
C PHE A 42 -9.45 21.47 1.78
N ASN A 43 -9.78 22.76 1.78
CA ASN A 43 -8.94 23.82 1.26
C ASN A 43 -9.03 25.03 2.20
N HIS A 44 -7.89 25.65 2.52
CA HIS A 44 -7.78 26.70 3.53
C HIS A 44 -8.45 26.32 4.85
N ALA A 45 -8.18 25.10 5.33
CA ALA A 45 -8.75 24.51 6.55
C ALA A 45 -10.30 24.41 6.57
N LYS A 46 -10.97 24.59 5.44
CA LYS A 46 -12.44 24.52 5.31
C LYS A 46 -12.85 23.38 4.41
N VAL A 47 -13.99 22.77 4.72
CA VAL A 47 -14.61 21.77 3.85
C VAL A 47 -14.99 22.42 2.52
N ARG A 48 -14.37 21.94 1.44
CA ARG A 48 -14.64 22.40 0.07
C ARG A 48 -15.59 21.46 -0.68
N GLN A 49 -15.50 20.17 -0.38
CA GLN A 49 -16.34 19.13 -0.95
C GLN A 49 -16.56 18.06 0.11
N ALA A 50 -17.81 17.62 0.27
CA ALA A 50 -18.16 16.44 1.06
C ALA A 50 -19.13 15.60 0.24
N GLY A 51 -18.95 14.29 0.25
CA GLY A 51 -19.80 13.36 -0.48
C GLY A 51 -19.59 11.93 -0.04
N GLN A 52 -20.35 11.03 -0.66
CA GLN A 52 -20.21 9.60 -0.49
C GLN A 52 -19.90 8.95 -1.84
N VAL A 53 -19.03 7.95 -1.81
CA VAL A 53 -18.76 7.04 -2.92
C VAL A 53 -19.36 5.71 -2.55
N GLN A 54 -20.25 5.21 -3.40
CA GLN A 54 -20.75 3.84 -3.36
C GLN A 54 -20.51 3.23 -4.72
N GLN A 55 -19.75 2.14 -4.75
CA GLN A 55 -19.49 1.41 -5.97
C GLN A 55 -19.27 -0.06 -5.68
N ALA A 56 -19.58 -0.88 -6.68
CA ALA A 56 -19.27 -2.28 -6.68
C ALA A 56 -18.97 -2.75 -8.11
N SER A 57 -18.02 -3.65 -8.26
CA SER A 57 -17.68 -4.29 -9.52
C SER A 57 -17.30 -5.75 -9.29
N ILE A 58 -17.43 -6.55 -10.33
CA ILE A 58 -16.91 -7.92 -10.39
C ILE A 58 -15.87 -8.02 -11.50
N GLY A 59 -14.80 -8.76 -11.22
CA GLY A 59 -13.89 -9.27 -12.24
C GLY A 59 -14.27 -10.71 -12.55
N PHE A 60 -14.78 -10.95 -13.75
CA PHE A 60 -15.27 -12.26 -14.17
C PHE A 60 -14.33 -12.86 -15.21
N LYS A 61 -13.68 -13.98 -14.86
CA LYS A 61 -12.86 -14.77 -15.77
C LYS A 61 -13.57 -16.07 -16.13
N LEU A 62 -13.68 -16.35 -17.42
CA LEU A 62 -14.09 -17.65 -17.96
C LEU A 62 -12.86 -18.39 -18.46
N ILE A 63 -12.80 -19.69 -18.17
CA ILE A 63 -11.74 -20.59 -18.59
C ILE A 63 -12.36 -21.80 -19.28
N ASN A 64 -11.81 -22.22 -20.41
CA ASN A 64 -12.21 -23.45 -21.09
C ASN A 64 -11.04 -24.03 -21.89
N GLU A 65 -10.76 -25.33 -21.73
CA GLU A 65 -9.72 -26.07 -22.48
C GLU A 65 -8.36 -25.35 -22.59
N GLY A 66 -7.89 -24.75 -21.50
CA GLY A 66 -6.61 -24.03 -21.44
C GLY A 66 -6.63 -22.61 -22.02
N ARG A 67 -7.79 -22.11 -22.44
CA ARG A 67 -8.02 -20.72 -22.87
C ARG A 67 -8.75 -19.97 -21.76
N HIS A 68 -8.47 -18.67 -21.63
CA HIS A 68 -9.19 -17.84 -20.67
C HIS A 68 -9.33 -16.42 -21.19
N ALA A 69 -10.39 -15.74 -20.75
CA ALA A 69 -10.58 -14.31 -20.91
C ALA A 69 -11.35 -13.78 -19.70
N ASP A 70 -11.24 -12.48 -19.46
CA ASP A 70 -11.91 -11.82 -18.35
C ASP A 70 -12.56 -10.50 -18.76
N LEU A 71 -13.54 -10.09 -17.95
CA LEU A 71 -14.28 -8.84 -18.05
C LEU A 71 -14.41 -8.22 -16.66
N ASP A 72 -14.29 -6.90 -16.59
CA ASP A 72 -14.73 -6.13 -15.43
C ASP A 72 -16.14 -5.60 -15.68
N ILE A 73 -17.06 -5.91 -14.75
CA ILE A 73 -18.46 -5.51 -14.84
C ILE A 73 -18.80 -4.65 -13.63
N THR A 74 -19.19 -3.39 -13.87
CA THR A 74 -19.74 -2.51 -12.84
C THR A 74 -21.14 -2.98 -12.46
N LEU A 75 -21.40 -3.06 -11.15
CA LEU A 75 -22.69 -3.44 -10.60
C LEU A 75 -23.55 -2.20 -10.36
N SER A 76 -24.85 -2.36 -10.57
CA SER A 76 -25.87 -1.34 -10.34
C SER A 76 -26.44 -1.39 -8.92
N GLY A 77 -26.31 -2.53 -8.24
CA GLY A 77 -26.96 -2.81 -6.95
C GLY A 77 -28.40 -3.35 -7.10
N ASP A 78 -28.93 -3.41 -8.32
CA ASP A 78 -30.17 -4.13 -8.62
C ASP A 78 -29.84 -5.57 -9.06
N ALA A 79 -30.31 -6.55 -8.30
CA ALA A 79 -29.99 -7.95 -8.52
C ALA A 79 -30.38 -8.45 -9.93
N SER A 80 -31.50 -7.96 -10.48
CA SER A 80 -31.96 -8.39 -11.81
C SER A 80 -31.08 -7.84 -12.93
N VAL A 81 -30.70 -6.56 -12.82
CA VAL A 81 -29.80 -5.89 -13.76
C VAL A 81 -28.40 -6.50 -13.69
N ASP A 82 -27.91 -6.77 -12.48
CA ASP A 82 -26.55 -7.28 -12.28
C ASP A 82 -26.41 -8.73 -12.77
N VAL A 83 -27.44 -9.56 -12.57
CA VAL A 83 -27.51 -10.90 -13.19
C VAL A 83 -27.57 -10.81 -14.71
N GLN A 84 -28.35 -9.89 -15.27
CA GLN A 84 -28.40 -9.71 -16.73
C GLN A 84 -27.03 -9.32 -17.29
N ARG A 85 -26.33 -8.36 -16.66
CA ARG A 85 -24.97 -7.96 -17.06
C ARG A 85 -23.98 -9.10 -16.99
N LEU A 86 -24.04 -9.92 -15.94
CA LEU A 86 -23.21 -11.12 -15.81
C LEU A 86 -23.53 -12.14 -16.91
N SER A 87 -24.80 -12.31 -17.27
CA SER A 87 -25.24 -13.16 -18.37
C SER A 87 -24.71 -12.70 -19.73
N ASP A 88 -24.81 -11.40 -20.01
CA ASP A 88 -24.28 -10.81 -21.25
C ASP A 88 -22.75 -10.97 -21.30
N GLY A 89 -22.06 -10.75 -20.17
CA GLY A 89 -20.62 -10.97 -20.04
C GLY A 89 -20.21 -12.43 -20.26
N LEU A 90 -20.99 -13.39 -19.76
CA LEU A 90 -20.75 -14.81 -20.01
C LEU A 90 -20.87 -15.16 -21.50
N GLN A 91 -21.88 -14.61 -22.19
CA GLN A 91 -22.01 -14.82 -23.63
C GLN A 91 -20.85 -14.19 -24.40
N GLN A 92 -20.46 -12.96 -24.06
CA GLN A 92 -19.32 -12.29 -24.68
C GLN A 92 -18.01 -13.08 -24.48
N LEU A 93 -17.77 -13.61 -23.28
CA LEU A 93 -16.60 -14.44 -23.01
C LEU A 93 -16.64 -15.74 -23.81
N ARG A 94 -17.79 -16.42 -23.91
CA ARG A 94 -17.95 -17.62 -24.76
C ARG A 94 -17.66 -17.36 -26.23
N ASP A 95 -18.06 -16.20 -26.75
CA ASP A 95 -17.79 -15.81 -28.14
C ASP A 95 -16.30 -15.46 -28.36
N THR A 96 -15.65 -14.95 -27.32
CA THR A 96 -14.24 -14.52 -27.36
C THR A 96 -13.26 -15.68 -27.18
N LEU A 97 -13.51 -16.59 -26.23
CA LEU A 97 -12.58 -17.66 -25.83
C LEU A 97 -12.03 -18.50 -27.01
N PRO A 98 -12.85 -18.93 -27.99
CA PRO A 98 -12.37 -19.72 -29.13
C PRO A 98 -11.32 -19.01 -30.00
N LEU A 99 -11.29 -17.67 -29.97
CA LEU A 99 -10.37 -16.84 -30.75
C LEU A 99 -8.99 -16.69 -30.12
N LEU A 100 -8.85 -17.01 -28.83
CA LEU A 100 -7.62 -16.82 -28.06
C LEU A 100 -6.80 -18.10 -28.02
N PRO A 101 -5.46 -18.07 -28.15
CA PRO A 101 -4.64 -19.27 -28.02
C PRO A 101 -4.76 -19.91 -26.61
N GLN A 102 -4.37 -21.18 -26.49
CA GLN A 102 -4.17 -21.77 -25.17
C GLN A 102 -3.00 -21.08 -24.45
N ASP A 103 -3.16 -20.82 -23.16
CA ASP A 103 -2.11 -20.23 -22.33
C ASP A 103 -1.29 -21.35 -21.66
N PRO A 104 -0.01 -21.53 -22.02
CA PRO A 104 0.83 -22.58 -21.46
C PRO A 104 1.14 -22.39 -19.97
N TYR A 105 0.89 -21.20 -19.41
CA TYR A 105 1.15 -20.87 -18.01
C TYR A 105 -0.12 -20.59 -17.21
N LEU A 106 -1.29 -20.98 -17.73
CA LEU A 106 -2.53 -20.93 -16.98
C LEU A 106 -2.51 -21.98 -15.86
N LEU A 107 -2.44 -21.50 -14.62
CA LEU A 107 -2.53 -22.34 -13.43
C LEU A 107 -3.77 -21.97 -12.62
N LEU A 108 -4.66 -22.94 -12.43
CA LEU A 108 -5.89 -22.76 -11.66
C LEU A 108 -5.72 -23.38 -10.27
N ASN A 109 -6.29 -22.72 -9.26
CA ASN A 109 -6.48 -23.35 -7.97
C ASN A 109 -7.77 -24.18 -7.98
N HIS A 110 -7.61 -25.51 -7.96
CA HIS A 110 -8.73 -26.45 -7.92
C HIS A 110 -9.20 -26.79 -6.50
N ASN A 111 -8.61 -26.18 -5.46
CA ASN A 111 -8.98 -26.45 -4.08
C ASN A 111 -10.21 -25.61 -3.67
N GLY A 112 -11.23 -26.29 -3.15
CA GLY A 112 -12.33 -25.64 -2.44
C GLY A 112 -11.86 -25.16 -1.06
N TRP A 113 -12.17 -23.91 -0.73
CA TRP A 113 -11.89 -23.31 0.59
C TRP A 113 -12.94 -22.27 0.93
N GLN A 114 -13.06 -21.94 2.21
CA GLN A 114 -13.96 -20.92 2.72
C GLN A 114 -13.18 -19.93 3.57
N SER A 115 -13.33 -18.63 3.31
CA SER A 115 -12.75 -17.57 4.14
C SER A 115 -13.77 -16.47 4.35
N LYS A 116 -13.95 -16.05 5.60
CA LYS A 116 -14.83 -14.95 5.96
C LYS A 116 -14.16 -14.08 7.01
N ASN A 117 -13.92 -12.82 6.67
CA ASN A 117 -13.47 -11.79 7.60
C ASN A 117 -14.37 -10.56 7.44
N VAL A 118 -14.94 -10.09 8.54
CA VAL A 118 -15.78 -8.88 8.56
C VAL A 118 -15.40 -8.08 9.79
N GLN A 119 -14.91 -6.86 9.58
CA GLN A 119 -14.68 -5.92 10.65
C GLN A 119 -16.01 -5.28 11.06
N GLU A 120 -16.47 -5.58 12.28
CA GLU A 120 -17.75 -5.07 12.80
C GLU A 120 -17.63 -3.69 13.44
N HIS A 121 -16.43 -3.27 13.87
CA HIS A 121 -16.21 -1.98 14.52
C HIS A 121 -16.39 -0.83 13.52
N PRO A 122 -17.42 0.02 13.69
CA PRO A 122 -17.64 1.15 12.81
C PRO A 122 -16.57 2.22 13.05
N LEU A 123 -16.26 2.97 12.00
CA LEU A 123 -15.50 4.22 12.11
C LEU A 123 -16.37 5.30 12.76
N PRO A 124 -15.77 6.33 13.38
CA PRO A 124 -16.53 7.47 13.90
C PRO A 124 -17.33 8.16 12.79
N ASP A 125 -18.38 8.87 13.20
CA ASP A 125 -19.17 9.69 12.30
C ASP A 125 -18.29 10.73 11.59
N THR A 126 -18.58 10.96 10.31
CA THR A 126 -17.78 11.90 9.50
C THR A 126 -17.86 13.31 10.06
N GLU A 127 -18.98 13.72 10.68
CA GLU A 127 -19.08 15.03 11.33
C GLU A 127 -18.12 15.20 12.51
N HIS A 128 -17.95 14.15 13.34
CA HIS A 128 -16.99 14.17 14.45
C HIS A 128 -15.57 14.35 13.93
N VAL A 129 -15.17 13.57 12.93
CA VAL A 129 -13.82 13.65 12.35
C VAL A 129 -13.57 15.00 11.68
N VAL A 130 -14.55 15.52 10.93
CA VAL A 130 -14.44 16.85 10.32
C VAL A 130 -14.28 17.92 11.39
N ALA A 131 -15.04 17.85 12.50
CA ALA A 131 -14.91 18.79 13.61
C ALA A 131 -13.50 18.78 14.20
N GLN A 132 -12.96 17.59 14.51
CA GLN A 132 -11.59 17.42 15.01
C GLN A 132 -10.55 18.01 14.05
N ILE A 133 -10.68 17.74 12.74
CA ILE A 133 -9.77 18.29 11.71
C ILE A 133 -9.86 19.82 11.66
N THR A 134 -11.08 20.39 11.67
CA THR A 134 -11.26 21.84 11.58
C THR A 134 -10.77 22.58 12.83
N GLU A 135 -10.97 22.01 14.01
CA GLU A 135 -10.45 22.55 15.28
C GLU A 135 -8.92 22.52 15.29
N ALA A 136 -8.32 21.38 14.94
CA ALA A 136 -6.88 21.25 14.86
C ALA A 136 -6.26 22.17 13.79
N ALA A 137 -6.98 22.47 12.71
CA ALA A 137 -6.50 23.32 11.62
C ALA A 137 -6.72 24.83 11.84
N GLU A 138 -7.28 25.25 12.96
CA GLU A 138 -7.55 26.66 13.24
C GLU A 138 -6.27 27.51 13.13
N GLY A 139 -6.35 28.59 12.33
CA GLY A 139 -5.24 29.51 12.09
C GLY A 139 -4.18 29.02 11.10
N LEU A 140 -4.38 27.88 10.44
CA LEU A 140 -3.43 27.29 9.50
C LEU A 140 -3.98 27.25 8.07
N ASP A 141 -3.08 27.27 7.08
CA ASP A 141 -3.44 26.97 5.69
C ASP A 141 -3.33 25.46 5.44
N LEU A 142 -4.45 24.74 5.60
CA LEU A 142 -4.53 23.30 5.37
C LEU A 142 -5.21 22.97 4.04
N VAL A 143 -4.55 22.10 3.26
CA VAL A 143 -5.17 21.35 2.16
C VAL A 143 -5.12 19.87 2.50
N GLY A 144 -6.22 19.17 2.33
CA GLY A 144 -6.26 17.76 2.70
C GLY A 144 -7.44 17.00 2.11
N PHE A 145 -7.34 15.69 2.23
CA PHE A 145 -8.34 14.75 1.74
C PHE A 145 -8.55 13.65 2.77
N TYR A 146 -9.81 13.45 3.14
CA TYR A 146 -10.27 12.41 4.04
C TYR A 146 -11.15 11.42 3.28
N ALA A 147 -10.81 10.14 3.34
CA ALA A 147 -11.64 9.04 2.88
C ALA A 147 -11.85 8.03 3.99
N ALA A 148 -13.09 7.62 4.25
CA ALA A 148 -13.39 6.67 5.31
C ALA A 148 -14.63 5.83 5.04
N GLY A 149 -14.58 4.56 5.41
CA GLY A 149 -15.71 3.65 5.29
C GLY A 149 -15.29 2.20 5.00
N PRO A 150 -16.27 1.29 4.90
CA PRO A 150 -16.05 -0.10 4.54
C PRO A 150 -15.54 -0.26 3.11
N ILE A 151 -14.59 -1.18 2.96
CA ILE A 151 -14.10 -1.73 1.69
C ILE A 151 -14.35 -3.24 1.73
N SER A 152 -14.99 -3.75 0.70
CA SER A 152 -15.36 -5.16 0.57
C SER A 152 -14.60 -5.83 -0.58
N ARG A 153 -14.18 -7.07 -0.36
CA ARG A 153 -13.56 -7.94 -1.36
C ARG A 153 -14.21 -9.31 -1.30
N GLY A 154 -14.52 -9.87 -2.46
CA GLY A 154 -15.04 -11.22 -2.60
C GLY A 154 -14.26 -12.03 -3.63
N PHE A 155 -14.29 -13.34 -3.49
CA PHE A 155 -13.77 -14.28 -4.49
C PHE A 155 -14.63 -15.54 -4.53
N ALA A 156 -14.84 -16.10 -5.71
CA ALA A 156 -15.44 -17.42 -5.89
C ALA A 156 -14.89 -18.13 -7.13
N SER A 157 -14.91 -19.47 -7.15
CA SER A 157 -14.55 -20.26 -8.34
C SER A 157 -15.48 -21.47 -8.56
N SER A 158 -15.40 -22.06 -9.75
CA SER A 158 -16.06 -23.33 -10.08
C SER A 158 -15.66 -24.47 -9.14
N SER A 159 -14.44 -24.45 -8.60
CA SER A 159 -13.91 -25.49 -7.70
C SER A 159 -14.42 -25.38 -6.26
N GLY A 160 -15.36 -24.46 -5.98
CA GLY A 160 -15.99 -24.32 -4.67
C GLY A 160 -15.26 -23.39 -3.69
N ALA A 161 -14.20 -22.71 -4.14
CA ALA A 161 -13.58 -21.64 -3.36
C ALA A 161 -14.59 -20.49 -3.17
N PHE A 162 -14.64 -19.94 -1.96
CA PHE A 162 -15.44 -18.75 -1.64
C PHE A 162 -14.78 -17.93 -0.52
N GLY A 163 -14.53 -16.65 -0.79
CA GLY A 163 -13.93 -15.69 0.13
C GLY A 163 -14.79 -14.44 0.25
N TRP A 164 -14.97 -13.95 1.47
CA TRP A 164 -15.54 -12.64 1.75
C TRP A 164 -14.70 -11.90 2.79
N HIS A 165 -14.27 -10.70 2.45
CA HIS A 165 -13.49 -9.82 3.31
C HIS A 165 -14.11 -8.44 3.34
N GLN A 166 -14.30 -7.88 4.52
CA GLN A 166 -14.68 -6.49 4.69
C GLN A 166 -13.82 -5.88 5.78
N ALA A 167 -13.18 -4.76 5.45
CA ALA A 167 -12.42 -3.96 6.40
C ALA A 167 -12.92 -2.52 6.40
N ASN A 168 -12.92 -1.89 7.56
CA ASN A 168 -13.23 -0.48 7.71
C ASN A 168 -11.91 0.26 7.88
N SER A 169 -11.69 1.29 7.06
CA SER A 169 -10.49 2.10 7.18
C SER A 169 -10.78 3.56 6.88
N PHE A 170 -9.93 4.43 7.43
CA PHE A 170 -9.87 5.84 7.10
C PHE A 170 -8.46 6.23 6.66
N ASN A 171 -8.37 7.27 5.84
CA ASN A 171 -7.14 7.92 5.46
C ASN A 171 -7.38 9.44 5.42
N PHE A 172 -6.63 10.18 6.23
CA PHE A 172 -6.50 11.62 6.12
C PHE A 172 -5.08 11.97 5.65
N ASP A 173 -4.93 12.33 4.37
CA ASP A 173 -3.69 12.86 3.81
C ASP A 173 -3.82 14.38 3.71
N PHE A 174 -2.85 15.11 4.28
CA PHE A 174 -2.93 16.57 4.37
C PHE A 174 -1.58 17.25 4.26
N SER A 175 -1.62 18.52 3.92
CA SER A 175 -0.49 19.42 3.90
C SER A 175 -0.83 20.70 4.64
N LEU A 176 0.12 21.15 5.46
CA LEU A 176 0.09 22.47 6.10
C LEU A 176 1.04 23.39 5.34
N PHE A 177 0.52 24.50 4.84
CA PHE A 177 1.29 25.49 4.10
C PHE A 177 1.75 26.62 5.02
N HIS A 178 3.00 27.01 4.83
CA HIS A 178 3.56 28.22 5.41
C HIS A 178 3.44 29.36 4.39
N ASP A 179 3.40 30.61 4.86
CA ASP A 179 3.22 31.81 4.01
C ASP A 179 4.29 31.98 2.91
N ASN A 180 5.46 31.34 3.09
CA ASN A 180 6.54 31.32 2.09
C ASN A 180 6.32 30.28 0.97
N GLY A 181 5.19 29.58 0.95
CA GLY A 181 4.81 28.58 -0.05
C GLY A 181 5.39 27.18 0.19
N GLN A 182 6.17 26.98 1.26
CA GLN A 182 6.63 25.64 1.66
C GLN A 182 5.54 24.92 2.45
N ALA A 183 5.60 23.58 2.49
CA ALA A 183 4.61 22.79 3.19
C ALA A 183 5.23 21.62 3.96
N VAL A 184 4.57 21.26 5.06
CA VAL A 184 4.71 19.96 5.73
C VAL A 184 3.64 19.04 5.16
N LYS A 185 4.00 17.82 4.76
CA LYS A 185 3.05 16.78 4.37
C LYS A 185 2.96 15.76 5.50
N ALA A 186 1.73 15.40 5.85
CA ALA A 186 1.46 14.43 6.89
C ALA A 186 0.24 13.58 6.52
N SER A 187 0.15 12.42 7.16
CA SER A 187 -1.00 11.53 7.03
C SER A 187 -1.39 11.00 8.40
N TYR A 188 -2.68 10.75 8.58
CA TYR A 188 -3.21 9.98 9.69
C TYR A 188 -4.21 8.97 9.13
N ALA A 189 -3.91 7.69 9.28
CA ALA A 189 -4.65 6.61 8.66
C ALA A 189 -4.73 5.41 9.58
N GLY A 190 -5.77 4.60 9.42
CA GLY A 190 -5.98 3.44 10.27
C GLY A 190 -7.30 2.75 10.04
N HIS A 191 -7.57 1.76 10.88
CA HIS A 191 -8.84 1.03 10.94
C HIS A 191 -9.63 1.35 12.22
N ASP A 192 -9.03 2.11 13.13
CA ASP A 192 -9.63 2.60 14.38
C ASP A 192 -9.14 4.04 14.61
N TRP A 193 -10.09 4.97 14.73
CA TRP A 193 -9.77 6.40 14.87
C TRP A 193 -9.54 6.74 16.33
N ASN A 194 -8.44 7.43 16.63
CA ASN A 194 -8.10 7.84 17.98
C ASN A 194 -7.82 9.36 18.03
N ASP A 195 -8.67 10.10 18.72
CA ASP A 195 -8.57 11.57 18.81
C ASP A 195 -7.22 12.04 19.35
N GLU A 196 -6.67 11.39 20.39
CA GLU A 196 -5.37 11.73 20.97
C GLU A 196 -4.21 11.45 20.00
N GLY A 197 -4.29 10.36 19.24
CA GLY A 197 -3.33 9.99 18.21
C GLY A 197 -3.34 10.98 17.05
N PHE A 198 -4.54 11.37 16.60
CA PHE A 198 -4.72 12.42 15.61
C PHE A 198 -4.13 13.76 16.11
N ALA A 199 -4.48 14.18 17.32
CA ALA A 199 -4.00 15.42 17.92
C ALA A 199 -2.46 15.45 18.01
N ARG A 200 -1.83 14.35 18.45
CA ARG A 200 -0.36 14.24 18.48
C ARG A 200 0.25 14.35 17.07
N ARG A 201 -0.30 13.63 16.09
CA ARG A 201 0.19 13.67 14.71
C ARG A 201 0.08 15.06 14.09
N PHE A 202 -1.05 15.72 14.34
CA PHE A 202 -1.31 17.07 13.86
C PHE A 202 -0.40 18.10 14.53
N GLN A 203 -0.20 18.00 15.84
CA GLN A 203 0.70 18.86 16.60
C GLN A 203 2.15 18.75 16.12
N GLN A 204 2.63 17.53 15.83
CA GLN A 204 3.95 17.32 15.22
C GLN A 204 4.07 18.04 13.86
N ALA A 205 3.05 17.95 13.01
CA ALA A 205 3.05 18.65 11.72
C ALA A 205 3.05 20.17 11.89
N ARG A 206 2.33 20.70 12.88
CA ARG A 206 2.31 22.13 13.24
C ARG A 206 3.67 22.61 13.75
N GLU A 207 4.35 21.82 14.58
CA GLU A 207 5.70 22.13 15.06
C GLU A 207 6.71 22.17 13.91
N GLN A 208 6.66 21.17 13.02
CA GLN A 208 7.48 21.15 11.80
C GLN A 208 7.22 22.37 10.91
N LEU A 209 5.96 22.80 10.78
CA LEU A 209 5.58 23.96 9.99
C LEU A 209 6.27 25.24 10.49
N ALA A 210 6.36 25.42 11.81
CA ALA A 210 7.01 26.57 12.42
C ALA A 210 8.50 26.67 12.04
N PHE A 211 9.19 25.52 11.87
CA PHE A 211 10.58 25.51 11.43
C PHE A 211 10.76 25.95 9.96
N LEU A 212 9.74 25.82 9.10
CA LEU A 212 9.80 26.28 7.70
C LEU A 212 9.90 27.80 7.56
N GLY A 213 9.54 28.56 8.61
CA GLY A 213 9.69 30.02 8.64
C GLY A 213 11.12 30.51 8.89
N ARG A 214 12.06 29.61 9.23
CA ARG A 214 13.46 29.99 9.48
C ARG A 214 14.24 30.18 8.16
N PRO A 215 15.36 30.93 8.18
CA PRO A 215 16.23 31.05 7.01
C PRO A 215 16.64 29.69 6.47
N GLN A 216 16.40 29.49 5.18
CA GLN A 216 16.71 28.25 4.51
C GLN A 216 18.22 28.03 4.42
N ARG A 217 18.67 26.80 4.73
CA ARG A 217 20.05 26.37 4.56
C ARG A 217 20.23 25.67 3.23
N THR A 218 21.16 26.18 2.42
CA THR A 218 21.63 25.47 1.22
C THR A 218 22.79 24.56 1.62
N LEU A 219 22.74 23.29 1.21
CA LEU A 219 23.83 22.35 1.43
C LEU A 219 24.64 22.17 0.15
N ALA A 220 25.93 21.91 0.31
CA ALA A 220 26.78 21.52 -0.80
C ALA A 220 26.51 20.05 -1.18
N PRO A 221 26.78 19.63 -2.43
CA PRO A 221 26.84 18.22 -2.78
C PRO A 221 27.75 17.46 -1.82
N GLY A 222 27.35 16.25 -1.44
CA GLY A 222 28.13 15.46 -0.50
C GLY A 222 27.37 14.33 0.15
N GLN A 223 27.96 13.82 1.23
CA GLN A 223 27.45 12.72 2.01
C GLN A 223 27.08 13.23 3.40
N TYR A 224 25.83 12.98 3.80
CA TYR A 224 25.27 13.50 5.04
C TYR A 224 24.67 12.38 5.85
N ARG A 225 24.88 12.40 7.16
CA ARG A 225 24.10 11.59 8.09
C ARG A 225 22.64 12.01 8.01
N ALA A 226 21.71 11.07 8.06
CA ALA A 226 20.30 11.38 7.90
C ALA A 226 19.41 10.48 8.75
N TYR A 227 18.27 11.02 9.16
CA TYR A 227 17.13 10.26 9.64
C TYR A 227 16.04 10.32 8.55
N LEU A 228 15.55 9.16 8.14
CA LEU A 228 14.39 8.99 7.27
C LEU A 228 13.18 8.71 8.16
N ALA A 229 12.20 9.61 8.19
CA ALA A 229 10.93 9.35 8.86
C ALA A 229 10.19 8.17 8.19
N PRO A 230 9.21 7.53 8.85
CA PRO A 230 8.45 6.41 8.26
C PRO A 230 7.90 6.71 6.87
N ALA A 231 7.36 7.90 6.63
CA ALA A 231 6.85 8.32 5.32
C ALA A 231 7.95 8.47 4.25
N ALA A 232 9.18 8.85 4.62
CA ALA A 232 10.31 8.85 3.71
C ALA A 232 10.79 7.41 3.40
N LEU A 233 10.78 6.54 4.40
CA LEU A 233 11.14 5.13 4.22
C LEU A 233 10.10 4.38 3.37
N GLU A 234 8.82 4.76 3.45
CA GLU A 234 7.75 4.17 2.65
C GLU A 234 7.99 4.32 1.14
N GLU A 235 8.47 5.47 0.68
CA GLU A 235 8.80 5.67 -0.73
C GLU A 235 9.90 4.70 -1.20
N ILE A 236 10.92 4.44 -0.36
CA ILE A 236 11.98 3.47 -0.64
C ILE A 236 11.40 2.04 -0.67
N MET A 237 10.55 1.70 0.31
CA MET A 237 9.92 0.39 0.43
C MET A 237 8.93 0.10 -0.70
N GLY A 238 8.10 1.08 -1.05
CA GLY A 238 7.16 1.01 -2.16
C GLY A 238 7.90 0.80 -3.48
N MET A 239 9.01 1.51 -3.67
CA MET A 239 9.86 1.31 -4.82
C MET A 239 10.49 -0.09 -4.85
N LEU A 240 11.08 -0.57 -3.74
CA LEU A 240 11.61 -1.94 -3.65
C LEU A 240 10.53 -3.00 -3.90
N SER A 241 9.28 -2.71 -3.58
CA SER A 241 8.16 -3.60 -3.82
C SER A 241 7.87 -3.78 -5.32
N TRP A 242 8.36 -2.90 -6.19
CA TRP A 242 8.27 -3.04 -7.65
C TRP A 242 9.22 -4.13 -8.16
N GLY A 243 8.72 -5.37 -8.15
CA GLY A 243 9.45 -6.54 -8.62
C GLY A 243 10.53 -7.05 -7.67
N GLY A 244 10.79 -6.39 -6.52
CA GLY A 244 11.82 -6.83 -5.58
C GLY A 244 11.57 -8.22 -5.03
N PHE A 245 10.35 -8.48 -4.57
CA PHE A 245 9.94 -9.76 -3.98
C PHE A 245 9.30 -10.72 -4.99
N SER A 246 9.17 -10.29 -6.24
CA SER A 246 8.51 -11.04 -7.32
C SER A 246 9.34 -12.25 -7.73
N ALA A 247 8.75 -13.44 -7.64
CA ALA A 247 9.36 -14.66 -8.14
C ALA A 247 9.68 -14.57 -9.63
N GLN A 248 8.80 -13.97 -10.43
CA GLN A 248 9.07 -13.72 -11.86
C GLN A 248 10.31 -12.85 -12.05
N SER A 249 10.37 -11.70 -11.38
CA SER A 249 11.48 -10.76 -11.54
C SER A 249 12.81 -11.34 -11.04
N ILE A 250 12.79 -12.21 -10.03
CA ILE A 250 13.98 -12.91 -9.52
C ILE A 250 14.43 -14.02 -10.48
N ALA A 251 13.48 -14.73 -11.11
CA ALA A 251 13.76 -15.74 -12.11
C ALA A 251 14.37 -15.11 -13.38
N SER A 252 13.81 -13.99 -13.85
CA SER A 252 14.25 -13.25 -15.04
C SER A 252 15.47 -12.34 -14.82
N LYS A 253 15.96 -12.22 -13.58
CA LYS A 253 17.07 -11.34 -13.18
C LYS A 253 16.80 -9.84 -13.33
N SER A 254 15.53 -9.44 -13.37
CA SER A 254 15.12 -8.03 -13.37
C SER A 254 14.79 -7.49 -11.97
N SER A 255 14.76 -8.31 -10.92
CA SER A 255 14.44 -7.83 -9.56
C SER A 255 15.47 -6.81 -9.06
N PRO A 256 15.06 -5.68 -8.43
CA PRO A 256 15.98 -4.81 -7.71
C PRO A 256 16.66 -5.51 -6.52
N LEU A 257 16.05 -6.57 -5.99
CA LEU A 257 16.62 -7.39 -4.93
C LEU A 257 17.40 -8.60 -5.46
N GLN A 258 17.74 -8.64 -6.75
CA GLN A 258 18.38 -9.80 -7.37
C GLN A 258 19.68 -10.22 -6.65
N LYS A 259 20.49 -9.25 -6.21
CA LYS A 259 21.74 -9.54 -5.47
C LYS A 259 21.50 -10.07 -4.07
N LEU A 260 20.37 -9.71 -3.44
CA LEU A 260 19.98 -10.25 -2.14
C LEU A 260 19.64 -11.74 -2.27
N TYR A 261 18.80 -12.09 -3.24
CA TYR A 261 18.40 -13.48 -3.48
C TYR A 261 19.52 -14.34 -4.10
N ALA A 262 20.50 -13.73 -4.76
CA ALA A 262 21.72 -14.43 -5.20
C ALA A 262 22.72 -14.67 -4.06
N GLY A 263 22.59 -13.96 -2.93
CA GLY A 263 23.55 -14.00 -1.82
C GLY A 263 24.78 -13.10 -2.00
N ASP A 264 24.82 -12.27 -3.05
CA ASP A 264 25.93 -11.35 -3.35
C ASP A 264 25.91 -10.09 -2.47
N GLN A 265 24.75 -9.76 -1.90
CA GLN A 265 24.53 -8.63 -1.01
C GLN A 265 23.58 -9.02 0.13
N SER A 266 23.64 -8.29 1.23
CA SER A 266 22.70 -8.37 2.34
C SER A 266 22.35 -6.98 2.83
N PHE A 267 21.18 -6.85 3.45
CA PHE A 267 20.87 -5.69 4.28
C PHE A 267 21.46 -5.88 5.69
N SER A 268 21.26 -4.89 6.55
CA SER A 268 21.64 -4.95 7.95
C SER A 268 20.81 -6.02 8.67
N PRO A 269 21.36 -6.72 9.69
CA PRO A 269 20.59 -7.61 10.55
C PRO A 269 19.38 -6.96 11.22
N LEU A 270 19.37 -5.62 11.33
CA LEU A 270 18.22 -4.85 11.83
C LEU A 270 17.00 -4.91 10.89
N VAL A 271 17.18 -5.28 9.63
CA VAL A 271 16.13 -5.29 8.62
C VAL A 271 15.44 -6.65 8.59
N SER A 272 14.21 -6.71 9.05
CA SER A 272 13.29 -7.82 8.76
C SER A 272 12.00 -7.27 8.16
N LEU A 273 11.56 -7.86 7.06
CA LEU A 273 10.37 -7.46 6.31
C LEU A 273 9.45 -8.67 6.12
N ASP A 274 8.18 -8.48 6.43
CA ASP A 274 7.14 -9.47 6.24
C ASP A 274 6.04 -8.92 5.31
N GLU A 275 5.45 -9.78 4.49
CA GLU A 275 4.07 -9.59 4.04
C GLU A 275 3.16 -10.08 5.17
N LYS A 276 2.47 -9.17 5.84
CA LYS A 276 1.66 -9.44 7.04
C LYS A 276 0.18 -9.40 6.72
N VAL A 277 -0.33 -10.48 6.12
CA VAL A 277 -1.75 -10.61 5.75
C VAL A 277 -2.65 -10.58 6.98
N SER A 278 -2.23 -11.28 8.04
CA SER A 278 -2.99 -11.42 9.28
C SER A 278 -3.18 -10.07 9.98
N GLY A 279 -4.44 -9.67 10.15
CA GLY A 279 -4.79 -8.39 10.78
C GLY A 279 -4.62 -7.16 9.87
N SER A 280 -4.28 -7.34 8.60
CA SER A 280 -4.22 -6.23 7.63
C SER A 280 -5.59 -5.89 7.05
N LEU A 281 -5.66 -4.76 6.33
CA LEU A 281 -6.83 -4.37 5.56
C LEU A 281 -7.04 -5.23 4.30
N SER A 282 -6.04 -6.00 3.90
CA SER A 282 -6.07 -6.81 2.69
C SER A 282 -6.68 -8.19 2.95
N PRO A 283 -7.40 -8.78 1.98
CA PRO A 283 -8.00 -10.09 2.13
C PRO A 283 -6.93 -11.19 2.30
N ALA A 284 -7.26 -12.20 3.10
CA ALA A 284 -6.48 -13.44 3.25
C ALA A 284 -6.66 -14.43 2.09
N PHE A 285 -7.01 -13.91 0.91
CA PHE A 285 -7.14 -14.64 -0.34
C PHE A 285 -6.80 -13.72 -1.51
N SER A 286 -6.33 -14.28 -2.62
CA SER A 286 -5.96 -13.55 -3.83
C SER A 286 -7.10 -13.51 -4.86
N GLY A 287 -7.01 -12.58 -5.81
CA GLY A 287 -7.92 -12.53 -6.97
C GLY A 287 -7.77 -13.71 -7.93
N GLU A 288 -6.76 -14.57 -7.75
CA GLU A 288 -6.55 -15.81 -8.49
C GLU A 288 -7.06 -17.04 -7.73
N GLY A 289 -7.63 -16.83 -6.54
CA GLY A 289 -8.29 -17.88 -5.77
C GLY A 289 -7.39 -18.66 -4.83
N TYR A 290 -6.24 -18.14 -4.46
CA TYR A 290 -5.35 -18.76 -3.49
C TYR A 290 -5.52 -18.12 -2.11
N PRO A 291 -5.69 -18.91 -1.02
CA PRO A 291 -5.53 -18.39 0.33
C PRO A 291 -4.13 -17.78 0.51
N ARG A 292 -4.06 -16.73 1.32
CA ARG A 292 -2.83 -16.00 1.60
C ARG A 292 -2.50 -16.12 3.08
N SER A 293 -1.21 -16.21 3.38
CA SER A 293 -0.68 -16.23 4.75
C SER A 293 0.43 -15.21 4.90
N ASP A 294 0.86 -14.97 6.14
CA ASP A 294 2.04 -14.17 6.40
C ASP A 294 3.28 -14.82 5.75
N LEU A 295 4.17 -14.00 5.19
CA LEU A 295 5.41 -14.45 4.56
C LEU A 295 6.57 -13.58 5.03
N ARG A 296 7.66 -14.22 5.48
CA ARG A 296 8.89 -13.51 5.84
C ARG A 296 9.71 -13.25 4.59
N LEU A 297 9.68 -12.03 4.09
CA LEU A 297 10.33 -11.63 2.84
C LEU A 297 11.82 -11.35 3.03
N ILE A 298 12.19 -10.73 4.16
CA ILE A 298 13.58 -10.50 4.58
C ILE A 298 13.72 -10.90 6.04
N ILE A 299 14.74 -11.70 6.34
CA ILE A 299 15.03 -12.23 7.68
C ILE A 299 16.40 -11.75 8.10
N GLU A 300 16.47 -10.80 9.03
CA GLU A 300 17.73 -10.27 9.57
C GLU A 300 18.74 -9.91 8.47
N GLY A 301 18.25 -9.14 7.49
CA GLY A 301 19.02 -8.64 6.35
C GLY A 301 19.24 -9.64 5.22
N LYS A 302 18.73 -10.86 5.32
CA LYS A 302 18.90 -11.93 4.31
C LYS A 302 17.60 -12.19 3.55
N ALA A 303 17.73 -12.70 2.33
CA ALA A 303 16.60 -13.13 1.51
C ALA A 303 15.75 -14.17 2.25
N GLY A 304 14.44 -13.96 2.27
CA GLY A 304 13.43 -14.90 2.76
C GLY A 304 12.59 -15.46 1.61
N ALA A 305 11.29 -15.55 1.86
CA ALA A 305 10.30 -15.97 0.87
C ALA A 305 10.22 -15.01 -0.33
N GLN A 306 9.69 -15.50 -1.43
CA GLN A 306 9.29 -14.74 -2.60
C GLN A 306 7.76 -14.67 -2.65
N LEU A 307 7.22 -13.66 -3.33
CA LEU A 307 5.82 -13.59 -3.70
C LEU A 307 5.64 -14.31 -5.03
N VAL A 308 4.76 -15.32 -5.06
CA VAL A 308 4.59 -16.24 -6.18
C VAL A 308 3.13 -16.25 -6.62
N GLY A 309 2.85 -15.64 -7.77
CA GLY A 309 1.56 -15.70 -8.44
C GLY A 309 1.37 -17.03 -9.18
N SER A 310 0.13 -17.31 -9.60
CA SER A 310 -0.20 -18.57 -10.29
C SER A 310 0.60 -18.77 -11.58
N ARG A 311 0.78 -17.71 -12.37
CA ARG A 311 1.56 -17.75 -13.62
C ARG A 311 3.03 -18.08 -13.37
N SER A 312 3.67 -17.41 -12.42
CA SER A 312 5.08 -17.66 -12.07
C SER A 312 5.27 -19.06 -11.49
N ALA A 313 4.29 -19.56 -10.73
CA ALA A 313 4.27 -20.94 -10.27
C ALA A 313 4.31 -21.93 -11.44
N ALA A 314 3.47 -21.76 -12.46
CA ALA A 314 3.50 -22.60 -13.65
C ALA A 314 4.79 -22.44 -14.47
N GLU A 315 5.22 -21.20 -14.72
CA GLU A 315 6.36 -20.92 -15.60
C GLU A 315 7.69 -21.39 -15.00
N TYR A 316 7.89 -21.21 -13.69
CA TYR A 316 9.17 -21.48 -13.02
C TYR A 316 9.13 -22.72 -12.11
N GLY A 317 8.06 -23.51 -12.13
CA GLY A 317 7.93 -24.72 -11.30
C GLY A 317 7.91 -24.43 -9.80
N LEU A 318 7.28 -23.32 -9.40
CA LEU A 318 7.16 -22.87 -8.01
C LEU A 318 5.76 -23.18 -7.45
N THR A 319 5.59 -22.99 -6.14
CA THR A 319 4.27 -23.09 -5.49
C THR A 319 3.68 -21.69 -5.33
N ALA A 320 2.52 -21.45 -5.92
CA ALA A 320 1.78 -20.21 -5.74
C ALA A 320 1.40 -20.00 -4.26
N ASN A 321 1.63 -18.80 -3.74
CA ASN A 321 1.31 -18.43 -2.35
C ASN A 321 0.25 -17.33 -2.25
N GLY A 322 -0.49 -17.12 -3.34
CA GLY A 322 -1.56 -16.11 -3.43
C GLY A 322 -1.04 -14.68 -3.54
N ALA A 323 0.18 -14.50 -4.04
CA ALA A 323 0.58 -13.19 -4.54
C ALA A 323 -0.34 -12.75 -5.71
N SER A 324 -0.54 -11.45 -5.84
CA SER A 324 -1.25 -10.87 -6.99
C SER A 324 -0.35 -10.90 -8.24
N GLY A 325 -0.89 -10.60 -9.43
CA GLY A 325 -0.13 -10.67 -10.68
C GLY A 325 1.14 -9.80 -10.73
N GLY A 326 1.22 -8.71 -9.95
CA GLY A 326 2.44 -7.91 -9.83
C GLY A 326 3.47 -8.45 -8.82
N GLU A 327 3.10 -9.51 -8.08
CA GLU A 327 3.89 -10.13 -7.02
C GLU A 327 4.51 -9.13 -6.04
N MET A 328 3.72 -8.12 -5.69
CA MET A 328 4.08 -7.08 -4.71
C MET A 328 3.40 -7.34 -3.37
N PRO A 329 4.05 -7.00 -2.24
CA PRO A 329 3.42 -7.04 -0.93
C PRO A 329 2.23 -6.09 -0.88
N ASN A 330 1.15 -6.50 -0.20
CA ASN A 330 -0.01 -5.64 0.06
C ASN A 330 -0.06 -5.17 1.51
N ALA A 331 0.66 -5.82 2.42
CA ALA A 331 0.70 -5.49 3.84
C ALA A 331 2.14 -5.60 4.35
N LEU A 332 3.01 -4.72 3.85
CA LEU A 332 4.43 -4.75 4.19
C LEU A 332 4.64 -4.35 5.64
N ASN A 333 5.41 -5.12 6.38
CA ASN A 333 5.68 -4.87 7.80
C ASN A 333 7.17 -4.95 8.05
N MET A 334 7.75 -3.85 8.51
CA MET A 334 9.14 -3.82 8.95
C MET A 334 9.20 -3.95 10.47
N ALA A 335 10.13 -4.78 10.94
CA ALA A 335 10.39 -4.92 12.37
C ALA A 335 10.80 -3.57 12.97
N ALA A 336 10.34 -3.33 14.20
CA ALA A 336 10.78 -2.19 14.99
C ALA A 336 12.26 -2.34 15.38
N GLY A 337 12.94 -1.22 15.57
CA GLY A 337 14.25 -1.17 16.19
C GLY A 337 14.16 -0.81 17.67
N THR A 338 15.14 -0.05 18.14
CA THR A 338 15.34 0.26 19.55
C THR A 338 15.55 1.76 19.83
N LEU A 339 15.48 2.61 18.80
CA LEU A 339 15.61 4.07 18.95
C LEU A 339 14.23 4.68 19.26
N PRO A 340 13.98 5.21 20.46
CA PRO A 340 12.70 5.86 20.73
C PRO A 340 12.57 7.17 19.94
N ASP A 341 11.37 7.51 19.51
CA ASP A 341 11.09 8.74 18.73
C ASP A 341 11.66 10.00 19.41
N ALA A 342 11.50 10.09 20.74
CA ALA A 342 11.99 11.21 21.55
C ALA A 342 13.53 11.38 21.51
N GLN A 343 14.28 10.36 21.08
CA GLN A 343 15.74 10.38 21.00
C GLN A 343 16.26 10.57 19.56
N ILE A 344 15.38 10.64 18.54
CA ILE A 344 15.80 10.72 17.13
C ILE A 344 16.76 11.88 16.89
N LEU A 345 16.40 13.11 17.28
CA LEU A 345 17.22 14.28 17.00
C LEU A 345 18.56 14.20 17.73
N LYS A 346 18.53 13.84 19.03
CA LYS A 346 19.74 13.66 19.84
C LYS A 346 20.67 12.61 19.24
N GLN A 347 20.13 11.47 18.82
CA GLN A 347 20.92 10.39 18.23
C GLN A 347 21.44 10.77 16.83
N LEU A 348 20.67 11.52 16.04
CA LEU A 348 21.10 12.08 14.75
C LEU A 348 22.25 13.09 14.92
N GLY A 349 22.28 13.85 16.01
CA GLY A 349 23.34 14.81 16.32
C GLY A 349 23.38 15.93 15.27
N THR A 350 24.23 15.78 14.26
CA THR A 350 24.31 16.71 13.12
C THR A 350 24.05 15.98 11.82
N GLY A 351 23.05 16.43 11.05
CA GLY A 351 22.63 15.78 9.82
C GLY A 351 21.28 16.25 9.31
N LEU A 352 20.65 15.42 8.48
CA LEU A 352 19.36 15.69 7.86
C LEU A 352 18.24 14.96 8.57
N TYR A 353 17.17 15.66 8.93
CA TYR A 353 15.88 15.04 9.22
C TYR A 353 15.02 15.12 7.95
N ILE A 354 14.72 13.98 7.34
CA ILE A 354 13.98 13.88 6.07
C ILE A 354 12.60 13.31 6.37
N SER A 355 11.59 14.18 6.33
CA SER A 355 10.19 13.78 6.60
C SER A 355 9.60 12.98 5.43
N ASN A 356 9.84 13.41 4.19
CA ASN A 356 9.33 12.76 2.99
C ASN A 356 10.39 12.72 1.88
N LEU A 357 10.33 11.64 1.12
CA LEU A 357 10.95 11.56 -0.19
C LEU A 357 9.86 11.68 -1.26
N TRP A 358 10.27 11.93 -2.50
CA TRP A 358 9.32 12.16 -3.58
C TRP A 358 9.92 11.89 -4.96
N TYR A 359 9.08 11.43 -5.90
CA TYR A 359 9.46 11.08 -7.28
C TYR A 359 10.68 10.15 -7.37
N LEU A 360 10.61 9.02 -6.67
CA LEU A 360 11.62 7.98 -6.74
C LEU A 360 11.55 7.23 -8.09
N ASN A 361 12.72 6.91 -8.64
CA ASN A 361 12.87 6.03 -9.81
C ASN A 361 14.24 5.33 -9.78
N TYR A 362 14.36 4.18 -10.46
CA TYR A 362 15.59 3.40 -10.47
C TYR A 362 16.58 4.10 -11.37
N SER A 363 17.71 4.52 -10.81
CA SER A 363 18.89 4.96 -11.58
C SER A 363 19.70 3.74 -12.05
N ASP A 364 19.72 2.67 -11.24
CA ASP A 364 20.26 1.35 -11.56
C ASP A 364 19.48 0.29 -10.77
N GLN A 365 18.53 -0.35 -11.45
CA GLN A 365 17.61 -1.31 -10.85
C GLN A 365 18.32 -2.55 -10.28
N PRO A 366 19.21 -3.26 -11.00
CA PRO A 366 19.96 -4.39 -10.46
C PRO A 366 20.77 -4.09 -9.17
N MET A 367 21.18 -2.84 -8.96
CA MET A 367 21.86 -2.41 -7.72
C MET A 367 20.90 -1.85 -6.65
N ALA A 368 19.58 -1.96 -6.85
CA ALA A 368 18.57 -1.26 -6.06
C ALA A 368 18.89 0.23 -5.85
N ARG A 369 19.52 0.86 -6.85
CA ARG A 369 19.94 2.25 -6.81
C ARG A 369 18.80 3.12 -7.31
N MET A 370 18.41 4.07 -6.47
CA MET A 370 17.26 4.91 -6.69
C MET A 370 17.67 6.37 -6.58
N THR A 371 17.09 7.18 -7.46
CA THR A 371 17.13 8.63 -7.38
C THR A 371 15.76 9.17 -7.03
N GLY A 372 15.73 10.24 -6.24
CA GLY A 372 14.51 10.96 -5.90
C GLY A 372 14.85 12.34 -5.37
N MET A 373 13.88 12.96 -4.71
CA MET A 373 14.04 14.28 -4.10
C MET A 373 13.63 14.26 -2.63
N THR A 374 14.35 15.03 -1.81
CA THR A 374 13.85 15.43 -0.50
C THR A 374 12.74 16.46 -0.68
N ARG A 375 11.59 16.26 -0.02
CA ARG A 375 10.44 17.17 -0.13
C ARG A 375 9.69 17.25 1.19
N PHE A 376 8.80 18.23 1.30
CA PHE A 376 7.86 18.41 2.41
C PHE A 376 8.54 18.33 3.78
N ALA A 377 9.19 19.42 4.19
CA ALA A 377 9.86 19.54 5.50
C ALA A 377 11.10 18.64 5.69
N THR A 378 12.17 18.96 4.95
CA THR A 378 13.52 18.47 5.26
C THR A 378 14.26 19.51 6.09
N PHE A 379 14.86 19.07 7.20
CA PHE A 379 15.52 19.95 8.15
C PHE A 379 16.99 19.61 8.34
N TRP A 380 17.80 20.65 8.52
CA TRP A 380 19.14 20.54 9.06
C TRP A 380 19.06 20.48 10.59
N VAL A 381 19.62 19.43 11.15
CA VAL A 381 19.76 19.22 12.59
C VAL A 381 21.21 19.44 12.96
N GLU A 382 21.44 20.15 14.07
CA GLU A 382 22.77 20.40 14.62
C GLU A 382 22.71 20.27 16.13
N ASN A 383 23.63 19.49 16.70
CA ASN A 383 23.67 19.16 18.14
C ASN A 383 22.34 18.61 18.69
N GLY A 384 21.59 17.90 17.85
CA GLY A 384 20.31 17.32 18.21
C GLY A 384 19.13 18.28 18.22
N GLU A 385 19.25 19.44 17.57
CA GLU A 385 18.17 20.42 17.44
C GLU A 385 17.98 20.81 15.97
N ILE A 386 16.72 20.96 15.56
CA ILE A 386 16.39 21.48 14.23
C ILE A 386 16.81 22.94 14.15
N GLN A 387 17.70 23.27 13.22
CA GLN A 387 18.21 24.62 13.03
C GLN A 387 17.52 25.36 11.88
N ALA A 388 17.37 24.71 10.72
CA ALA A 388 16.89 25.35 9.51
C ALA A 388 16.20 24.36 8.56
N PRO A 389 15.23 24.81 7.75
CA PRO A 389 14.74 24.05 6.61
C PRO A 389 15.84 24.00 5.53
N VAL A 390 15.89 22.90 4.79
CA VAL A 390 16.84 22.70 3.69
C VAL A 390 16.11 22.81 2.36
N SER A 391 16.79 23.29 1.32
CA SER A 391 16.30 23.18 -0.06
C SER A 391 16.02 21.74 -0.46
N THR A 392 15.07 21.58 -1.38
CA THR A 392 14.88 20.30 -2.05
C THR A 392 16.18 19.92 -2.73
N MET A 393 16.68 18.73 -2.40
CA MET A 393 17.91 18.16 -2.94
C MET A 393 17.56 16.86 -3.63
N ARG A 394 18.28 16.53 -4.70
CA ARG A 394 18.24 15.18 -5.25
C ARG A 394 19.12 14.28 -4.41
N PHE A 395 18.68 13.05 -4.21
CA PHE A 395 19.54 11.98 -3.74
C PHE A 395 19.68 10.92 -4.84
N ASP A 396 20.77 10.16 -4.78
CA ASP A 396 20.97 8.97 -5.60
C ASP A 396 21.82 7.98 -4.81
N ASP A 397 21.17 6.95 -4.27
CA ASP A 397 21.81 5.95 -3.42
C ASP A 397 21.15 4.57 -3.58
N SER A 398 21.83 3.53 -3.10
CA SER A 398 21.33 2.15 -3.16
C SER A 398 20.62 1.77 -1.87
N ALA A 399 19.50 1.05 -1.98
CA ALA A 399 18.88 0.42 -0.82
C ALA A 399 19.86 -0.49 -0.07
N TYR A 400 20.80 -1.16 -0.76
CA TYR A 400 21.85 -1.96 -0.12
C TYR A 400 22.82 -1.12 0.72
N SER A 401 23.04 0.14 0.35
CA SER A 401 23.79 1.09 1.17
C SER A 401 22.92 1.56 2.34
N LEU A 402 21.75 2.14 2.04
CA LEU A 402 20.89 2.81 3.02
C LEU A 402 20.37 1.87 4.11
N LEU A 403 19.95 0.65 3.74
CA LEU A 403 19.40 -0.35 4.65
C LEU A 403 20.39 -1.45 5.01
N GLY A 404 21.60 -1.38 4.44
CA GLY A 404 22.71 -2.27 4.73
C GLY A 404 23.77 -1.58 5.56
N SER A 405 24.91 -1.30 4.94
CA SER A 405 26.11 -0.83 5.64
C SER A 405 25.98 0.54 6.32
N GLN A 406 25.01 1.37 5.90
CA GLN A 406 24.80 2.69 6.47
C GLN A 406 23.67 2.73 7.51
N LEU A 407 22.92 1.65 7.71
CA LEU A 407 21.83 1.63 8.68
C LEU A 407 22.38 1.50 10.10
N GLU A 408 22.18 2.55 10.91
CA GLU A 408 22.65 2.60 12.30
C GLU A 408 21.56 2.14 13.28
N ALA A 409 20.32 2.56 13.07
CA ALA A 409 19.20 2.22 13.94
C ALA A 409 17.86 2.34 13.20
N LEU A 410 16.86 1.60 13.70
CA LEU A 410 15.45 1.78 13.38
C LEU A 410 14.72 2.26 14.64
N THR A 411 13.63 3.01 14.46
CA THR A 411 12.81 3.45 15.59
C THR A 411 12.04 2.31 16.23
N GLU A 412 11.78 2.41 17.54
CA GLU A 412 10.90 1.50 18.26
C GLU A 412 9.45 1.68 17.80
N GLU A 413 9.00 2.93 17.71
CA GLU A 413 7.71 3.30 17.19
C GLU A 413 7.64 3.08 15.67
N ARG A 414 6.45 2.67 15.20
CA ARG A 414 6.17 2.43 13.79
C ARG A 414 4.88 3.12 13.39
N GLU A 415 4.85 3.64 12.17
CA GLU A 415 3.69 4.31 11.60
C GLU A 415 2.98 3.35 10.64
N LEU A 416 1.65 3.21 10.80
CA LEU A 416 0.82 2.51 9.83
C LEU A 416 0.47 3.49 8.71
N LEU A 417 1.03 3.23 7.53
CA LEU A 417 0.85 4.01 6.32
C LEU A 417 -0.12 3.24 5.43
N LEU A 418 -1.30 3.82 5.20
CA LEU A 418 -2.27 3.27 4.26
C LEU A 418 -2.17 4.00 2.94
N SER A 419 -2.28 3.27 1.83
CA SER A 419 -2.32 3.89 0.51
C SER A 419 -3.48 4.89 0.44
N ALA A 420 -3.17 6.14 0.08
CA ALA A 420 -4.16 7.18 -0.20
C ALA A 420 -4.76 7.06 -1.61
N SER A 421 -4.34 6.05 -2.39
CA SER A 421 -4.83 5.84 -3.74
C SER A 421 -6.33 5.55 -3.75
N THR A 422 -7.05 6.33 -4.54
CA THR A 422 -8.48 6.21 -4.81
C THR A 422 -8.76 6.03 -6.30
N TYR A 423 -7.73 5.74 -7.09
CA TYR A 423 -7.88 5.47 -8.53
C TYR A 423 -8.68 4.18 -8.73
N SER A 424 -9.78 4.29 -9.48
CA SER A 424 -10.82 3.26 -9.61
C SER A 424 -11.55 2.97 -8.30
N GLN A 425 -10.85 2.62 -7.23
CA GLN A 425 -11.37 2.38 -5.89
C GLN A 425 -10.33 2.64 -4.81
N ARG A 426 -10.75 2.71 -3.55
CA ARG A 426 -9.82 2.73 -2.40
C ARG A 426 -8.92 1.49 -2.36
N ALA A 427 -7.62 1.73 -2.26
CA ALA A 427 -6.62 0.69 -2.08
C ALA A 427 -6.64 0.10 -0.65
N THR A 428 -6.29 -1.18 -0.52
CA THR A 428 -6.14 -1.86 0.78
C THR A 428 -4.67 -2.08 1.15
N ALA A 429 -3.75 -1.56 0.33
CA ALA A 429 -2.32 -1.69 0.54
C ALA A 429 -1.88 -0.86 1.74
N SER A 430 -0.99 -1.43 2.55
CA SER A 430 -0.46 -0.79 3.76
C SER A 430 1.00 -1.13 3.99
N ALA A 431 1.71 -0.22 4.66
CA ALA A 431 3.03 -0.44 5.21
C ALA A 431 3.03 -0.10 6.71
N LEU A 432 3.62 -0.94 7.55
CA LEU A 432 3.91 -0.61 8.96
C LEU A 432 5.42 -0.47 9.10
N LEU A 433 5.90 0.77 9.21
CA LEU A 433 7.33 1.08 9.07
C LEU A 433 7.86 1.90 10.26
N PRO A 434 9.08 1.61 10.73
CA PRO A 434 9.83 2.52 11.59
C PRO A 434 10.44 3.67 10.76
N GLY A 435 11.03 4.65 11.45
CA GLY A 435 12.03 5.53 10.86
C GLY A 435 13.41 4.87 10.83
N ALA A 436 14.29 5.34 9.95
CA ALA A 436 15.64 4.80 9.79
C ALA A 436 16.70 5.88 9.98
N LEU A 437 17.61 5.65 10.92
CA LEU A 437 18.79 6.48 11.09
C LEU A 437 19.95 5.87 10.31
N ILE A 438 20.51 6.66 9.39
CA ILE A 438 21.58 6.24 8.50
C ILE A 438 22.81 7.12 8.67
N SER A 439 23.99 6.50 8.70
CA SER A 439 25.29 7.19 8.78
C SER A 439 25.55 8.07 7.55
N ARG A 440 24.88 7.76 6.42
CA ARG A 440 25.17 8.38 5.12
C ARG A 440 24.02 8.29 4.12
N LEU A 441 23.68 9.44 3.54
CA LEU A 441 22.90 9.62 2.31
C LEU A 441 23.70 10.45 1.30
N THR A 442 23.75 10.00 0.06
CA THR A 442 24.47 10.70 -1.02
C THR A 442 23.57 11.72 -1.74
N LEU A 443 24.00 12.99 -1.71
CA LEU A 443 23.38 14.12 -2.42
C LEU A 443 24.32 14.61 -3.53
N PRO A 444 24.13 14.16 -4.79
CA PRO A 444 25.13 14.32 -5.84
C PRO A 444 25.23 15.74 -6.45
N LEU A 445 24.18 16.58 -6.31
CA LEU A 445 24.07 17.89 -6.97
C LEU A 445 23.36 18.91 -6.09
#